data_AF-A0A2A9FZY5-F1
#
_entry.id   AF-A0A2A9FZY5-F1
#
_cell.length_a   1.000
_cell.length_b   1.000
_cell.length_c   1.000
_cell.angle_alpha   90.00
_cell.angle_beta   90.00
_cell.angle_gamma   90.00
#
_symmetry.space_group_name_H-M   'P 1'
#
loop_
_entity.id
_entity.type
_entity.pdbx_description
1 polymer ?
#
loop_
_entity_poly.entity_id
_entity_poly.type
_entity_poly.pdbx_seq_one_letter_code
_entity_poly.pdbx_strand_id
1 'polypeptide(L)' 'MAITIRDTEKHEEMLSTLSSLTRQSTKSKALIEGGYTAIRYEQMYKDEKERRERLQRELYDLRSKVNRYVSAFSALSEIE' A
#
# COMPACT_ATOMS: atom_id res chain seq x y z
N MET A 1 13.35 19.12 35.48
CA MET A 1 13.37 17.77 34.87
C MET A 1 13.65 17.95 33.39
N ALA A 2 14.91 17.84 32.96
CA ALA A 2 15.26 17.97 31.54
C ALA A 2 15.08 16.60 30.90
N ILE A 3 14.02 16.43 30.10
CA ILE A 3 13.95 15.30 29.17
C ILE A 3 15.02 15.59 28.12
N THR A 4 16.19 14.97 28.26
CA THR A 4 17.24 15.05 27.25
C THR A 4 16.77 14.24 26.06
N ILE A 5 16.03 14.88 25.15
CA ILE A 5 15.66 14.30 23.85
C ILE A 5 16.97 14.03 23.13
N ARG A 6 17.38 12.76 23.02
CA ARG A 6 18.48 12.36 22.13
C ARG A 6 17.98 12.50 20.68
N ASP A 7 18.86 12.83 19.74
CA ASP A 7 18.55 13.03 18.32
C ASP A 7 17.65 14.26 17.98
N THR A 8 17.83 15.38 18.68
CA THR A 8 17.13 16.65 18.35
C THR A 8 17.32 17.09 16.89
N GLU A 9 18.48 16.83 16.30
CA GLU A 9 18.75 17.15 14.89
C GLU A 9 17.85 16.34 13.95
N LYS A 10 17.66 15.04 14.20
CA LYS A 10 16.79 14.19 13.38
C LYS A 10 15.32 14.58 13.53
N HIS A 11 14.90 14.93 14.74
CA HIS A 11 13.54 15.41 14.97
C HIS A 11 13.29 16.74 14.25
N GLU A 12 14.27 17.64 14.25
CA GLU A 12 14.18 18.91 13.54
C GLU A 12 14.14 18.72 12.02
N GLU A 13 14.97 17.82 11.47
CA GLU A 13 14.97 17.44 10.06
C GLU A 13 13.63 16.83 9.63
N MET A 14 13.08 15.92 10.43
CA MET A 14 11.78 15.31 10.19
C MET A 14 10.65 16.36 10.21
N LEU A 15 10.64 17.27 11.19
CA LEU A 15 9.63 18.32 11.28
C LEU A 15 9.74 19.34 10.14
N SER A 16 10.95 19.66 9.70
CA SER A 16 11.20 20.51 8.53
C SER A 16 10.65 19.85 7.26
N THR A 17 10.98 18.57 7.05
CA THR A 17 10.49 17.77 5.92
C THR A 17 8.96 17.68 5.94
N LEU A 18 8.37 17.40 7.10
CA LEU A 18 6.92 17.30 7.26
C LEU A 18 6.21 18.63 7.01
N SER A 19 6.80 19.75 7.45
CA SER A 19 6.25 21.09 7.20
C SER A 19 6.27 21.43 5.71
N SER A 20 7.32 21.05 4.99
CA SER A 20 7.40 21.19 3.53
C SER A 20 6.36 20.33 2.80
N LEU A 21 6.23 19.05 3.18
CA LEU A 21 5.27 18.11 2.60
C LEU A 21 3.82 18.53 2.81
N THR A 22 3.49 19.03 4.01
CA THR A 22 2.13 19.45 4.37
C THR A 22 1.84 20.92 4.04
N ARG A 23 2.86 21.68 3.59
CA ARG A 23 2.82 23.12 3.30
C ARG A 23 2.28 23.95 4.48
N GLN A 24 2.56 23.52 5.71
CA GLN A 24 2.09 24.19 6.92
C GLN A 24 3.18 25.11 7.49
N SER A 25 2.76 26.28 7.98
CA SER A 25 3.66 27.28 8.56
C SER A 25 4.07 26.98 10.01
N THR A 26 3.35 26.10 10.70
CA THR A 26 3.66 25.71 12.08
C THR A 26 3.88 24.21 12.21
N LYS A 27 4.91 23.83 12.96
CA LYS A 27 5.29 22.43 13.20
C LYS A 27 4.13 21.60 13.77
N SER A 28 3.33 22.17 14.68
CA SER A 28 2.17 21.48 15.24
C SER A 28 1.09 21.18 14.19
N LYS A 29 0.82 22.13 13.26
CA LYS A 29 -0.12 21.89 12.16
C LYS A 29 0.43 20.85 11.18
N ALA A 30 1.72 20.90 10.89
CA ALA A 30 2.39 19.92 10.04
C ALA A 30 2.29 18.50 10.64
N LEU A 31 2.48 18.36 11.96
CA LEU A 31 2.32 17.09 12.67
C LEU A 31 0.88 16.56 12.62
N ILE A 32 -0.10 17.42 12.87
CA ILE A 32 -1.53 17.05 12.83
C ILE A 32 -1.91 16.59 11.43
N GLU A 33 -1.57 17.37 10.40
CA GLU A 33 -1.87 17.01 9.00
C GLU A 33 -1.09 15.77 8.55
N GLY A 34 0.15 15.62 9.02
CA GLY A 34 0.96 14.42 8.83
C GLY A 34 0.29 13.18 9.43
N GLY A 35 -0.26 13.30 10.64
CA GLY A 35 -1.01 12.23 11.31
C GLY A 35 -2.27 11.83 10.54
N TYR A 36 -3.09 12.79 10.12
CA TYR A 36 -4.26 12.50 9.29
C TYR A 36 -3.87 11.88 7.95
N THR A 37 -2.78 12.35 7.35
CA THR A 37 -2.25 11.81 6.10
C THR A 37 -1.79 10.35 6.26
N ALA A 38 -1.10 10.01 7.36
CA ALA A 38 -0.70 8.64 7.65
C ALA A 38 -1.92 7.70 7.78
N ILE A 39 -2.97 8.13 8.49
CA ILE A 39 -4.22 7.36 8.64
C ILE A 39 -4.88 7.16 7.27
N ARG A 40 -4.95 8.20 6.44
CA ARG A 40 -5.50 8.10 5.08
C ARG A 40 -4.72 7.11 4.22
N TYR A 41 -3.38 7.18 4.25
CA TYR A 41 -2.53 6.27 3.49
C TYR A 41 -2.66 4.82 3.96
N GLU A 42 -2.81 4.59 5.26
CA GLU A 42 -3.06 3.25 5.78
C GLU A 42 -4.35 2.66 5.19
N GLN A 43 -5.43 3.46 5.15
CA GLN A 43 -6.69 3.01 4.56
C GLN A 43 -6.55 2.74 3.06
N MET A 44 -5.95 3.66 2.30
CA MET A 44 -5.69 3.47 0.86
C MET A 44 -4.87 2.21 0.58
N TYR A 45 -3.88 1.93 1.42
CA TYR A 45 -3.07 0.72 1.31
C TYR A 45 -3.90 -0.55 1.56
N LYS A 46 -4.77 -0.56 2.58
CA LYS A 46 -5.66 -1.69 2.85
C LYS A 46 -6.60 -1.95 1.67
N ASP A 47 -7.23 -0.90 1.15
CA ASP A 47 -8.16 -1.01 0.03
C ASP A 47 -7.46 -1.56 -1.23
N GLU A 48 -6.27 -1.04 -1.56
CA GLU A 48 -5.50 -1.51 -2.72
C GLU A 48 -4.98 -2.93 -2.52
N LYS A 49 -4.60 -3.30 -1.28
CA LYS A 49 -4.19 -4.67 -0.95
C LYS A 49 -5.35 -5.65 -1.16
N GLU A 50 -6.55 -5.33 -0.67
CA GLU A 50 -7.74 -6.16 -0.88
C GLU A 50 -8.09 -6.30 -2.36
N ARG A 51 -8.02 -5.20 -3.11
CA ARG A 51 -8.24 -5.20 -4.56
C ARG A 51 -7.22 -6.10 -5.28
N ARG A 52 -5.94 -5.96 -4.96
CA ARG A 52 -4.86 -6.77 -5.53
C ARG A 52 -5.08 -8.26 -5.24
N GLU A 53 -5.40 -8.61 -4.00
CA GLU A 53 -5.67 -10.01 -3.61
C GLU A 53 -6.87 -10.59 -4.35
N ARG A 54 -7.94 -9.80 -4.53
CA ARG A 54 -9.10 -10.20 -5.32
C ARG A 54 -8.72 -10.46 -6.78
N LEU A 55 -8.04 -9.52 -7.43
CA LEU A 55 -7.60 -9.67 -8.83
C LEU A 55 -6.67 -10.87 -9.01
N GLN A 56 -5.78 -11.11 -8.04
CA GLN A 56 -4.88 -12.26 -8.07
C GLN A 56 -5.65 -13.59 -8.00
N ARG A 57 -6.69 -13.68 -7.16
CA ARG A 57 -7.59 -14.85 -7.11
C ARG A 57 -8.35 -15.05 -8.44
N GLU A 58 -8.90 -13.98 -9.00
CA GLU A 58 -9.62 -14.03 -10.28
C GLU A 58 -8.71 -14.49 -11.43
N LEU A 59 -7.47 -13.98 -11.48
CA LEU A 59 -6.47 -14.38 -12.47
C LEU A 59 -6.07 -15.85 -12.32
N TYR A 60 -5.91 -16.32 -11.08
CA TYR A 60 -5.61 -17.73 -10.82
C TYR A 60 -6.74 -18.65 -11.30
N ASP A 61 -8.00 -18.29 -10.99
CA ASP A 61 -9.18 -19.06 -11.42
C ASP A 61 -9.29 -19.09 -12.95
N LEU A 62 -9.10 -17.95 -13.61
CA LEU A 62 -9.13 -17.87 -15.07
C LEU A 62 -8.04 -18.71 -15.71
N ARG A 63 -6.81 -18.67 -15.19
CA ARG A 63 -5.71 -19.53 -15.67
C ARG A 63 -6.03 -21.01 -15.49
N SER A 64 -6.60 -21.39 -14.35
CA SER A 64 -7.05 -22.77 -14.08
C SER A 64 -8.11 -23.22 -15.09
N LYS A 65 -9.10 -22.37 -15.39
CA LYS A 65 -10.15 -22.65 -16.39
C LYS A 65 -9.58 -22.84 -17.79
N VAL A 66 -8.70 -21.93 -18.22
CA VAL A 66 -8.05 -22.01 -19.54
C VAL A 66 -7.22 -23.29 -19.64
N ASN A 67 -6.41 -23.61 -18.63
CA ASN A 67 -5.61 -24.82 -18.64
C ASN A 67 -6.47 -26.08 -18.73
N ARG A 68 -7.56 -26.16 -17.94
CA ARG A 68 -8.51 -27.29 -18.01
C ARG A 68 -9.14 -27.43 -19.39
N TYR A 69 -9.55 -26.30 -19.99
CA TYR A 69 -10.12 -26.30 -21.33
C TYR A 69 -9.12 -26.81 -22.37
N VAL A 70 -7.90 -26.27 -22.37
CA VAL A 70 -6.84 -26.69 -23.30
C VAL A 70 -6.50 -28.16 -23.11
N SER A 71 -6.34 -28.62 -21.87
CA SER A 71 -6.06 -30.04 -21.60
C SER A 71 -7.21 -30.96 -22.05
N ALA A 72 -8.47 -30.59 -21.81
CA ALA A 72 -9.61 -31.37 -22.26
C ALA A 72 -9.70 -31.42 -23.79
N PHE A 73 -9.43 -30.30 -24.47
CA PHE A 73 -9.40 -30.22 -25.92
C PHE A 73 -8.29 -31.07 -26.53
N SER A 74 -7.07 -31.02 -25.97
CA SER A 74 -5.96 -31.88 -26.40
C SER A 74 -6.29 -33.35 -26.20
N ALA A 75 -6.83 -33.74 -25.04
CA ALA A 75 -7.22 -35.11 -24.78
C ALA A 75 -8.30 -35.62 -25.75
N LEU A 76 -9.25 -34.77 -26.15
CA LEU A 76 -10.25 -35.13 -27.17
C LEU A 76 -9.62 -35.28 -28.56
N SER A 77 -8.68 -34.41 -28.91
CA SER A 77 -8.00 -34.41 -30.22
C SER A 77 -7.04 -35.58 -30.40
N GLU A 78 -6.58 -36.21 -29.32
CA GLU A 78 -5.74 -37.42 -29.35
C GLU A 78 -6.55 -38.72 -29.47
N ILE A 79 -7.89 -38.65 -29.37
CA ILE A 79 -8.79 -39.81 -29.48
C ILE A 79 -9.34 -39.99 -30.91
N GLU A 80 -9.23 -38.96 -31.77
CA GLU A 80 -9.48 -39.03 -33.23
C GLU A 80 -8.22 -39.43 -34.01
#